data_AF-A0A820XE61-F1
#
_entry.id   AF-A0A820XE61-F1
#
_cell.length_a   1.000
_cell.length_b   1.000
_cell.length_c   1.000
_cell.angle_alpha   90.00
_cell.angle_beta   90.00
_cell.angle_gamma   90.00
#
_symmetry.space_group_name_H-M   'P 1'
#
loop_
_entity.id
_entity.type
_entity.pdbx_description
1 polymer ?
#
loop_
_entity_poly.entity_id
_entity_poly.type
_entity_poly.pdbx_seq_one_letter_code
_entity_poly.pdbx_strand_id
1 'polypeptide(L)'
;MSNITETTASADQIIVTLNLIQVNMGRYLYPIIFSLGNIGSILNILILTQRVYLQNSCSCYILASSIINLFIVNIVIFFHMLAFGFSIDPTTTSFFFCRFRQYISHVTTLLSKIYIVLACIDRWAMTSTNVRRRAFSRVKIAKIIIPSVGISWFIISLHIPLNHFIVNGRCMVVLRVYSIFYNIYNTVLSGFLIPILMIVFGFLTIRNIKLSRQRVNVQVNMNRIFTNQRQGKNNTKSRDYEILIMILVQLSVYLITCLPFPMYLVYSTITIQWTKSSVQLAIDRFYSSLTVALTNINFSTTFYIYVLTTRVFRKDLKRILVEKRLFKMCFGTQLVPPIMRTNNGTIGTVAVVMRQPKPCNIQSRKY
;
A
#
# COMPACT_ATOMS: atom_id res chain seq x y z
N MET A 1 -23.62 19.28 -46.95
CA MET A 1 -22.34 19.86 -46.48
C MET A 1 -22.45 20.44 -45.07
N SER A 2 -23.56 21.10 -44.69
CA SER A 2 -23.78 21.64 -43.34
C SER A 2 -23.72 20.61 -42.20
N ASN A 3 -24.39 19.45 -42.32
CA ASN A 3 -24.40 18.42 -41.27
C ASN A 3 -23.03 17.83 -40.96
N ILE A 4 -22.11 17.76 -41.95
CA ILE A 4 -20.78 17.16 -41.75
C ILE A 4 -19.92 18.09 -40.87
N THR A 5 -19.93 19.39 -41.17
CA THR A 5 -19.25 20.44 -40.40
C THR A 5 -19.74 20.55 -38.95
N GLU A 6 -21.03 20.38 -38.69
CA GLU A 6 -21.57 20.37 -37.32
C GLU A 6 -21.15 19.12 -36.54
N THR A 7 -21.20 17.93 -37.16
CA THR A 7 -20.71 16.70 -36.51
C THR A 7 -19.21 16.75 -36.22
N THR A 8 -18.38 17.31 -37.11
CA THR A 8 -16.94 17.46 -36.86
C THR A 8 -16.66 18.46 -35.74
N ALA A 9 -17.37 19.59 -35.70
CA ALA A 9 -17.23 20.58 -34.63
C ALA A 9 -17.61 20.00 -33.25
N SER A 10 -18.68 19.21 -33.18
CA SER A 10 -19.10 18.55 -31.93
C SER A 10 -18.11 17.46 -31.46
N ALA A 11 -17.54 16.70 -32.40
CA ALA A 11 -16.52 15.68 -32.12
C ALA A 11 -15.23 16.30 -31.57
N ASP A 12 -14.78 17.41 -32.16
CA ASP A 12 -13.59 18.14 -31.72
C ASP A 12 -13.75 18.72 -30.32
N GLN A 13 -14.93 19.26 -30.00
CA GLN A 13 -15.26 19.74 -28.66
C GLN A 13 -15.13 18.62 -27.60
N ILE A 14 -15.68 17.43 -27.87
CA ILE A 14 -15.58 16.28 -26.95
C ILE A 14 -14.12 15.91 -26.68
N ILE A 15 -13.30 15.85 -27.73
CA ILE A 15 -11.87 15.52 -27.60
C ILE A 15 -11.14 16.55 -26.74
N VAL A 16 -11.40 17.84 -26.97
CA VAL A 16 -10.82 18.94 -26.18
C VAL A 16 -11.23 18.85 -24.71
N THR A 17 -12.52 18.62 -24.44
CA THR A 17 -13.02 18.48 -23.06
C THR A 17 -12.39 17.29 -22.34
N LEU A 18 -12.29 16.13 -22.99
CA LEU A 18 -11.67 14.93 -22.38
C LEU A 18 -10.19 15.17 -22.06
N ASN A 19 -9.43 15.75 -22.99
CA ASN A 19 -8.02 16.10 -22.77
C ASN A 19 -7.88 17.12 -21.64
N LEU A 20 -8.75 18.12 -21.55
CA LEU A 20 -8.75 19.11 -20.48
C LEU A 20 -8.97 18.46 -19.11
N ILE A 21 -9.89 17.50 -19.02
CA ILE A 21 -10.12 16.75 -17.76
C ILE A 21 -8.87 15.95 -17.39
N GLN A 22 -8.20 15.29 -18.34
CA GLN A 22 -6.95 14.56 -18.06
C GLN A 22 -5.85 15.49 -17.53
N VAL A 23 -5.72 16.70 -18.09
CA VAL A 23 -4.76 17.71 -17.60
C VAL A 23 -5.13 18.15 -16.18
N ASN A 24 -6.41 18.39 -15.91
CA ASN A 24 -6.87 18.77 -14.57
C ASN A 24 -6.66 17.64 -13.54
N MET A 25 -6.81 16.37 -13.94
CA MET A 25 -6.40 15.24 -13.10
C MET A 25 -4.90 15.30 -12.80
N GLY A 26 -4.08 15.55 -13.82
CA GLY A 26 -2.63 15.77 -13.68
C GLY A 26 -2.26 16.88 -12.69
N ARG A 27 -2.95 18.02 -12.77
CA ARG A 27 -2.64 19.24 -12.00
C ARG A 27 -3.20 19.25 -10.57
N TYR A 28 -4.33 18.59 -10.32
CA TYR A 28 -4.99 18.66 -9.01
C TYR A 28 -5.09 17.29 -8.33
N LEU A 29 -5.56 16.26 -9.04
CA LEU A 29 -5.78 14.94 -8.45
C LEU A 29 -4.46 14.24 -8.10
N TYR A 30 -3.49 14.19 -9.01
CA TYR A 30 -2.22 13.51 -8.77
C TYR A 30 -1.39 14.12 -7.63
N PRO A 31 -1.28 15.46 -7.48
CA PRO A 31 -0.63 16.06 -6.31
C PRO A 31 -1.29 15.68 -4.98
N ILE A 32 -2.63 15.65 -4.92
CA ILE A 32 -3.36 15.21 -3.72
C ILE A 32 -3.02 13.75 -3.40
N ILE A 33 -3.06 12.86 -4.40
CA ILE A 33 -2.71 11.44 -4.25
C ILE A 33 -1.24 11.30 -3.80
N PHE A 34 -0.33 12.11 -4.35
CA PHE A 34 1.09 12.10 -4.04
C PHE A 34 1.36 12.54 -2.60
N SER A 35 0.78 13.65 -2.15
CA SER A 35 0.94 14.16 -0.79
C SER A 35 0.36 13.20 0.24
N LEU A 36 -0.87 12.73 0.03
CA LEU A 36 -1.51 11.77 0.94
C LEU A 36 -0.76 10.42 0.94
N GLY A 37 -0.30 9.98 -0.23
CA GLY A 37 0.45 8.73 -0.36
C GLY A 37 1.77 8.73 0.38
N ASN A 38 2.54 9.81 0.30
CA ASN A 38 3.78 9.97 1.06
C ASN A 38 3.53 10.00 2.56
N ILE A 39 2.60 10.86 3.02
CA ILE A 39 2.26 10.99 4.44
C ILE A 39 1.81 9.63 4.99
N GLY A 40 0.85 8.98 4.32
CA GLY A 40 0.32 7.69 4.74
C GLY A 40 1.39 6.60 4.78
N SER A 41 2.19 6.46 3.73
CA SER A 41 3.22 5.41 3.65
C SER A 41 4.32 5.61 4.69
N ILE A 42 4.80 6.84 4.90
CA ILE A 42 5.81 7.16 5.93
C ILE A 42 5.28 6.84 7.32
N LEU A 43 4.06 7.27 7.66
CA LEU A 43 3.46 6.99 8.97
C LEU A 43 3.25 5.49 9.19
N ASN A 44 2.80 4.75 8.16
CA ASN A 44 2.72 3.28 8.20
C ASN A 44 4.08 2.65 8.53
N ILE A 45 5.13 3.07 7.83
CA ILE A 45 6.49 2.54 8.05
C ILE A 45 6.97 2.86 9.47
N LEU A 46 6.78 4.10 9.96
CA LEU A 46 7.19 4.49 11.32
C LEU A 46 6.50 3.67 12.41
N ILE A 47 5.21 3.37 12.26
CA ILE A 47 4.47 2.54 13.22
C ILE A 47 4.92 1.08 13.13
N LEU A 48 4.98 0.52 11.91
CA LEU A 48 5.24 -0.91 11.70
C LEU A 48 6.70 -1.31 11.90
N THR A 49 7.63 -0.36 11.92
CA THR A 49 9.05 -0.59 12.23
C THR A 49 9.31 -0.74 13.74
N GLN A 50 8.32 -0.47 14.60
CA GLN A 50 8.48 -0.71 16.03
C GLN A 50 8.69 -2.20 16.33
N ARG A 51 9.53 -2.49 17.33
CA ARG A 51 9.92 -3.85 17.72
C ARG A 51 8.72 -4.77 17.99
N VAL A 52 7.64 -4.25 18.55
CA VAL A 52 6.40 -5.00 18.83
C VAL A 52 5.74 -5.51 17.54
N TYR A 53 5.75 -4.69 16.48
CA TYR A 53 5.17 -5.07 15.18
C TYR A 53 6.10 -5.97 14.38
N LEU A 54 7.42 -5.75 14.45
CA LEU A 54 8.42 -6.60 13.77
C LEU A 54 8.49 -8.03 14.32
N GLN A 55 7.90 -8.29 15.49
CA GLN A 55 7.73 -9.64 16.05
C GLN A 55 6.50 -10.38 15.49
N ASN A 56 5.67 -9.74 14.66
CA ASN A 56 4.48 -10.31 14.03
C ASN A 56 4.69 -10.41 12.51
N SER A 57 4.65 -11.63 11.96
CA SER A 57 4.95 -11.91 10.55
C SER A 57 4.02 -11.16 9.59
N CYS A 58 2.71 -11.11 9.86
CA CYS A 58 1.77 -10.32 9.06
C CYS A 58 2.14 -8.83 9.00
N SER A 59 2.59 -8.25 10.11
CA SER A 59 3.00 -6.84 10.13
C SER A 59 4.24 -6.61 9.26
N CYS A 60 5.15 -7.59 9.15
CA CYS A 60 6.29 -7.51 8.23
C CYS A 60 5.86 -7.47 6.76
N TYR A 61 4.83 -8.25 6.36
CA TYR A 61 4.29 -8.18 5.00
C TYR A 61 3.62 -6.82 4.72
N ILE A 62 2.86 -6.28 5.69
CA ILE A 62 2.25 -4.95 5.56
C ILE A 62 3.32 -3.85 5.50
N LEU A 63 4.41 -3.99 6.26
CA LEU A 63 5.56 -3.08 6.20
C LEU A 63 6.22 -3.13 4.82
N ALA A 64 6.46 -4.33 4.27
CA ALA A 64 7.01 -4.49 2.94
C ALA A 64 6.12 -3.85 1.86
N SER A 65 4.80 -4.06 1.93
CA SER A 65 3.81 -3.38 1.06
C SER A 65 3.89 -1.86 1.21
N SER A 66 4.04 -1.33 2.43
CA SER A 66 4.13 0.11 2.68
C SER A 66 5.42 0.73 2.11
N ILE A 67 6.54 0.01 2.17
CA ILE A 67 7.82 0.42 1.54
C ILE A 67 7.66 0.47 0.02
N ILE A 68 7.04 -0.56 -0.58
CA ILE A 68 6.75 -0.56 -2.02
C ILE A 68 5.78 0.56 -2.39
N ASN A 69 4.74 0.83 -1.59
CA ASN A 69 3.82 1.94 -1.83
C ASN A 69 4.53 3.29 -1.80
N LEU A 70 5.45 3.50 -0.84
CA LEU A 70 6.28 4.72 -0.82
C LEU A 70 7.09 4.86 -2.12
N PHE A 71 7.65 3.75 -2.61
CA PHE A 71 8.38 3.73 -3.87
C PHE A 71 7.45 4.03 -5.08
N ILE A 72 6.26 3.42 -5.14
CA ILE A 72 5.25 3.68 -6.19
C ILE A 72 4.88 5.17 -6.21
N VAL A 73 4.63 5.76 -5.05
CA VAL A 73 4.25 7.17 -4.94
C VAL A 73 5.36 8.07 -5.48
N ASN A 74 6.62 7.80 -5.12
CA ASN A 74 7.75 8.66 -5.52
C ASN A 74 8.22 8.45 -6.95
N ILE A 75 8.00 7.28 -7.53
CA ILE A 75 8.39 7.00 -8.92
C ILE A 75 7.18 7.07 -9.84
N VAL A 76 6.23 6.16 -9.70
CA VAL A 76 5.11 6.02 -10.64
C VAL A 76 4.19 7.24 -10.61
N ILE A 77 3.69 7.62 -9.42
CA ILE A 77 2.71 8.70 -9.28
C ILE A 77 3.35 10.06 -9.58
N PHE A 78 4.59 10.26 -9.16
CA PHE A 78 5.35 11.47 -9.49
C PHE A 78 5.53 11.66 -11.01
N PHE A 79 5.95 10.62 -11.74
CA PHE A 79 6.06 10.72 -13.20
C PHE A 79 4.70 10.88 -13.89
N HIS A 80 3.61 10.33 -13.33
CA HIS A 80 2.27 10.57 -13.85
C HIS A 80 1.84 12.03 -13.66
N MET A 81 2.15 12.62 -12.50
CA MET A 81 1.90 14.04 -12.23
C MET A 81 2.64 14.93 -13.24
N LEU A 82 3.93 14.66 -13.50
CA LEU A 82 4.70 15.39 -14.50
C LEU A 82 4.16 15.22 -15.92
N ALA A 83 3.82 13.99 -16.32
CA ALA A 83 3.34 13.69 -17.66
C ALA A 83 1.96 14.32 -17.94
N PHE A 84 0.98 14.14 -17.04
CA PHE A 84 -0.38 14.63 -17.25
C PHE A 84 -0.56 16.10 -16.88
N GLY A 85 0.13 16.59 -15.85
CA GLY A 85 -0.09 17.95 -15.33
C GLY A 85 0.74 19.02 -16.05
N PHE A 86 1.97 18.66 -16.44
CA PHE A 86 2.99 19.59 -16.96
C PHE A 86 3.46 19.25 -18.37
N SER A 87 2.93 18.18 -18.98
CA SER A 87 3.35 17.68 -20.30
C SER A 87 4.84 17.32 -20.38
N ILE A 88 5.44 16.97 -19.23
CA ILE A 88 6.84 16.52 -19.15
C ILE A 88 6.82 15.00 -19.06
N ASP A 89 6.98 14.32 -20.19
CA ASP A 89 7.06 12.86 -20.23
C ASP A 89 8.37 12.34 -20.85
N PRO A 90 9.38 12.00 -20.02
CA PRO A 90 10.65 11.42 -20.47
C PRO A 90 10.51 10.10 -21.24
N THR A 91 9.36 9.43 -21.15
CA THR A 91 9.13 8.17 -21.90
C THR A 91 8.90 8.37 -23.38
N THR A 92 8.62 9.61 -23.80
CA THR A 92 8.44 9.96 -25.22
C THR A 92 9.76 10.22 -25.93
N THR A 93 10.82 10.52 -25.17
CA THR A 93 12.13 10.91 -25.69
C THR A 93 13.20 9.84 -25.51
N SER A 94 13.15 9.06 -24.43
CA SER A 94 14.19 8.07 -24.10
C SER A 94 13.64 6.65 -24.01
N PHE A 95 14.21 5.75 -24.81
CA PHE A 95 13.90 4.31 -24.76
C PHE A 95 14.15 3.70 -23.39
N PHE A 96 15.21 4.15 -22.70
CA PHE A 96 15.51 3.69 -21.35
C PHE A 96 14.37 4.05 -20.39
N PHE A 97 13.93 5.31 -20.36
CA PHE A 97 12.83 5.74 -19.49
C PHE A 97 11.50 5.08 -19.84
N CYS A 98 11.19 4.91 -21.12
CA CYS A 98 10.01 4.17 -21.58
C CYS A 98 9.98 2.74 -20.99
N ARG A 99 11.06 1.98 -21.19
CA ARG A 99 11.16 0.59 -20.71
C ARG A 99 11.20 0.51 -19.19
N PHE A 100 12.01 1.35 -18.56
CA PHE A 100 12.19 1.37 -17.11
C PHE A 100 10.90 1.72 -16.38
N ARG A 101 10.17 2.78 -16.80
CA ARG A 101 8.92 3.20 -16.16
C ARG A 101 7.86 2.11 -16.23
N GLN A 102 7.69 1.46 -17.39
CA GLN A 102 6.69 0.39 -17.55
C GLN A 102 7.04 -0.84 -16.70
N TYR A 103 8.32 -1.24 -16.74
CA TYR A 103 8.82 -2.36 -15.94
C TYR A 103 8.65 -2.11 -14.44
N ILE A 104 9.15 -0.97 -13.93
CA ILE A 104 9.13 -0.70 -12.50
C ILE A 104 7.71 -0.49 -12.00
N SER A 105 6.85 0.19 -12.77
CA SER A 105 5.44 0.38 -12.43
C SER A 105 4.73 -0.97 -12.33
N HIS A 106 4.93 -1.86 -13.29
CA HIS A 106 4.32 -3.18 -13.25
C HIS A 106 4.77 -4.00 -12.03
N VAL A 107 6.09 -4.16 -11.85
CA VAL A 107 6.65 -4.99 -10.75
C VAL A 107 6.19 -4.48 -9.39
N THR A 108 6.31 -3.17 -9.15
CA THR A 108 6.04 -2.59 -7.84
C THR A 108 4.55 -2.62 -7.50
N THR A 109 3.67 -2.27 -8.45
CA THR A 109 2.21 -2.32 -8.22
C THR A 109 1.72 -3.75 -7.94
N LEU A 110 2.31 -4.75 -8.60
CA LEU A 110 1.99 -6.16 -8.33
C LEU A 110 2.53 -6.62 -6.98
N LEU A 111 3.80 -6.31 -6.65
CA LEU A 111 4.41 -6.65 -5.36
C LEU A 111 3.65 -6.08 -4.18
N SER A 112 3.21 -4.82 -4.27
CA SER A 112 2.40 -4.18 -3.22
C SER A 112 1.17 -5.02 -2.89
N LYS A 113 0.42 -5.44 -3.92
CA LYS A 113 -0.80 -6.26 -3.78
C LYS A 113 -0.50 -7.66 -3.26
N ILE A 114 0.56 -8.30 -3.76
CA ILE A 114 0.96 -9.64 -3.34
C ILE A 114 1.38 -9.67 -1.87
N TYR A 115 2.08 -8.65 -1.37
CA TYR A 115 2.41 -8.57 0.05
C TYR A 115 1.17 -8.44 0.94
N ILE A 116 0.12 -7.75 0.48
CA ILE A 116 -1.18 -7.75 1.19
C ILE A 116 -1.82 -9.13 1.16
N VAL A 117 -1.81 -9.84 0.03
CA VAL A 117 -2.32 -11.22 -0.05
C VAL A 117 -1.55 -12.15 0.89
N LEU A 118 -0.22 -12.03 0.95
CA LEU A 118 0.62 -12.77 1.89
C LEU A 118 0.30 -12.44 3.35
N ALA A 119 -0.01 -11.17 3.65
CA ALA A 119 -0.50 -10.79 4.97
C ALA A 119 -1.84 -11.47 5.32
N CYS A 120 -2.76 -11.60 4.36
CA CYS A 120 -4.01 -12.35 4.54
C CYS A 120 -3.77 -13.85 4.76
N ILE A 121 -2.87 -14.47 3.97
CA ILE A 121 -2.46 -15.87 4.13
C ILE A 121 -1.85 -16.10 5.50
N ASP A 122 -0.94 -15.22 5.93
CA ASP A 122 -0.29 -15.29 7.23
C ASP A 122 -1.30 -15.21 8.37
N ARG A 123 -2.30 -14.33 8.28
CA ARG A 123 -3.38 -14.21 9.27
C ARG A 123 -4.28 -15.45 9.29
N TRP A 124 -4.59 -16.03 8.15
CA TRP A 124 -5.31 -17.30 8.08
C TRP A 124 -4.50 -18.43 8.74
N ALA A 125 -3.22 -18.54 8.42
CA ALA A 125 -2.32 -19.53 8.99
C ALA A 125 -2.19 -19.38 10.51
N MET A 126 -2.10 -18.14 11.01
CA MET A 126 -2.00 -17.83 12.45
C MET A 126 -3.26 -18.22 13.23
N THR A 127 -4.42 -18.05 12.61
CA THR A 127 -5.72 -18.36 13.24
C THR A 127 -6.11 -19.84 13.15
N SER A 128 -5.41 -20.62 12.33
CA SER A 128 -5.64 -22.06 12.18
C SER A 128 -5.33 -22.84 13.46
N THR A 129 -6.08 -23.91 13.73
CA THR A 129 -5.85 -24.80 14.88
C THR A 129 -4.69 -25.77 14.64
N ASN A 130 -4.36 -26.04 13.38
CA ASN A 130 -3.26 -26.93 13.00
C ASN A 130 -1.90 -26.26 13.26
N VAL A 131 -1.05 -26.92 14.07
CA VAL A 131 0.30 -26.46 14.45
C VAL A 131 1.20 -26.23 13.24
N ARG A 132 1.16 -27.12 12.24
CA ARG A 132 1.98 -27.00 11.02
C ARG A 132 1.61 -25.77 10.21
N ARG A 133 0.32 -25.44 10.13
CA ARG A 133 -0.16 -24.21 9.46
C ARG A 133 0.27 -22.97 10.23
N ARG A 134 0.12 -22.94 11.56
CA ARG A 134 0.59 -21.82 12.39
C ARG A 134 2.10 -21.60 12.33
N ALA A 135 2.87 -22.66 12.09
CA ALA A 135 4.31 -22.56 11.94
C ALA A 135 4.72 -21.70 10.72
N PHE A 136 3.86 -21.58 9.70
CA PHE A 136 4.07 -20.67 8.57
C PHE A 136 4.09 -19.20 9.00
N SER A 137 3.28 -18.82 9.99
CA SER A 137 3.19 -17.45 10.52
C SER A 137 4.32 -17.07 11.48
N ARG A 138 5.52 -17.60 11.24
CA ARG A 138 6.73 -17.25 12.00
C ARG A 138 7.45 -16.13 11.26
N VAL A 139 7.92 -15.14 12.02
CA VAL A 139 8.68 -13.99 11.46
C VAL A 139 9.90 -14.44 10.66
N LYS A 140 10.58 -15.52 11.08
CA LYS A 140 11.72 -16.08 10.34
C LYS A 140 11.35 -16.46 8.91
N ILE A 141 10.15 -17.01 8.71
CA ILE A 141 9.64 -17.38 7.38
C ILE A 141 9.30 -16.11 6.58
N ALA A 142 8.62 -15.14 7.20
CA ALA A 142 8.31 -13.87 6.53
C ALA A 142 9.57 -13.15 6.02
N LYS A 143 10.66 -13.14 6.80
CA LYS A 143 11.95 -12.56 6.41
C LYS A 143 12.60 -13.25 5.20
N ILE A 144 12.26 -14.50 4.92
CA ILE A 144 12.73 -15.25 3.75
C ILE A 144 11.76 -15.04 2.57
N ILE A 145 10.45 -15.09 2.83
CA ILE A 145 9.41 -14.97 1.79
C ILE A 145 9.41 -13.58 1.15
N ILE A 146 9.50 -12.50 1.94
CA ILE A 146 9.46 -11.13 1.41
C ILE A 146 10.53 -10.91 0.31
N PRO A 147 11.84 -11.09 0.57
CA PRO A 147 12.86 -10.88 -0.46
C PRO A 147 12.78 -11.90 -1.59
N SER A 148 12.47 -13.17 -1.32
CA SER A 148 12.38 -14.20 -2.38
C SER A 148 11.25 -13.92 -3.37
N VAL A 149 10.07 -13.51 -2.88
CA VAL A 149 8.96 -13.07 -3.72
C VAL A 149 9.33 -11.80 -4.49
N GLY A 150 9.97 -10.83 -3.83
CA GLY A 150 10.51 -9.63 -4.47
C GLY A 150 11.38 -9.96 -5.68
N ILE A 151 12.46 -10.70 -5.46
CA ILE A 151 13.43 -11.10 -6.49
C ILE A 151 12.75 -11.89 -7.62
N SER A 152 11.89 -12.85 -7.28
CA SER A 152 11.18 -13.66 -8.27
C SER A 152 10.34 -12.81 -9.23
N TRP A 153 9.61 -11.83 -8.71
CA TRP A 153 8.79 -10.95 -9.56
C TRP A 153 9.59 -9.97 -10.41
N PHE A 154 10.74 -9.50 -9.92
CA PHE A 154 11.69 -8.75 -10.76
C PHE A 154 12.14 -9.61 -11.94
N ILE A 155 12.56 -10.86 -11.70
CA ILE A 155 13.03 -11.76 -12.76
C ILE A 155 11.91 -12.09 -13.76
N ILE A 156 10.73 -12.51 -13.28
CA ILE A 156 9.59 -12.88 -14.15
C ILE A 156 9.17 -11.70 -15.04
N SER A 157 9.27 -10.47 -14.54
CA SER A 157 8.82 -9.28 -15.27
C SER A 157 9.83 -8.76 -16.30
N LEU A 158 10.99 -9.39 -16.47
CA LEU A 158 12.01 -8.97 -17.44
C LEU A 158 11.53 -8.99 -18.91
N HIS A 159 10.46 -9.73 -19.20
CA HIS A 159 9.82 -9.72 -20.52
C HIS A 159 9.20 -8.36 -20.89
N ILE A 160 8.90 -7.49 -19.92
CA ILE A 160 8.27 -6.17 -20.14
C ILE A 160 9.18 -5.17 -20.86
N PRO A 161 10.39 -4.84 -20.37
CA PRO A 161 11.25 -3.87 -21.02
C PRO A 161 11.67 -4.29 -22.43
N LEU A 162 11.72 -5.59 -22.73
CA LEU A 162 12.09 -6.11 -24.05
C LEU A 162 11.03 -5.81 -25.13
N ASN A 163 9.76 -5.65 -24.74
CA ASN A 163 8.63 -5.52 -25.66
C ASN A 163 8.05 -4.11 -25.76
N HIS A 164 8.67 -3.11 -25.11
CA HIS A 164 8.26 -1.70 -25.17
C HIS A 164 9.18 -0.86 -26.05
N PHE A 165 8.57 -0.10 -26.95
CA PHE A 165 9.25 0.76 -27.93
C PHE A 165 8.56 2.13 -28.01
N ILE A 166 9.26 3.12 -28.57
CA ILE A 166 8.72 4.45 -28.84
C ILE A 166 8.27 4.49 -30.28
N VAL A 167 6.96 4.70 -30.51
CA VAL A 167 6.37 4.87 -31.84
C VAL A 167 5.49 6.11 -31.81
N ASN A 168 5.67 7.03 -32.76
CA ASN A 168 4.93 8.31 -32.84
C ASN A 168 4.97 9.11 -31.53
N GLY A 169 6.15 9.18 -30.89
CA GLY A 169 6.34 9.89 -29.62
C GLY A 169 5.62 9.24 -28.43
N ARG A 170 5.28 7.95 -28.50
CA ARG A 170 4.61 7.22 -27.41
C ARG A 170 5.30 5.90 -27.10
N CYS A 171 5.46 5.65 -25.81
CA CYS A 171 5.92 4.37 -25.29
C CYS A 171 4.79 3.34 -25.36
N MET A 172 4.87 2.39 -26.30
CA MET A 172 3.84 1.37 -26.52
C MET A 172 4.42 0.01 -26.89
N VAL A 173 3.60 -1.02 -26.77
CA VAL A 173 3.88 -2.36 -27.29
C VAL A 173 3.57 -2.37 -28.79
N VAL A 174 4.53 -2.77 -29.61
CA VAL A 174 4.38 -2.83 -31.08
C VAL A 174 3.75 -4.16 -31.50
N LEU A 175 4.18 -5.27 -30.90
CA LEU A 175 3.66 -6.60 -31.24
C LEU A 175 2.27 -6.80 -30.66
N ARG A 176 1.27 -6.95 -31.55
CA ARG A 176 -0.13 -7.18 -31.17
C ARG A 176 -0.32 -8.40 -30.28
N VAL A 177 0.34 -9.52 -30.62
CA VAL A 177 0.28 -10.77 -29.86
C VAL A 177 0.74 -10.57 -28.42
N TYR A 178 1.83 -9.82 -28.23
CA TYR A 178 2.32 -9.49 -26.90
C TYR A 178 1.38 -8.55 -26.15
N SER A 179 0.74 -7.58 -26.82
CA SER A 179 -0.24 -6.70 -26.17
C SER A 179 -1.43 -7.48 -25.63
N ILE A 180 -1.95 -8.45 -26.40
CA ILE A 180 -3.03 -9.34 -25.95
C ILE A 180 -2.56 -10.18 -24.76
N PHE A 181 -1.38 -10.81 -24.87
CA PHE A 181 -0.78 -11.58 -23.76
C PHE A 181 -0.66 -10.73 -22.49
N TYR A 182 -0.08 -9.53 -22.58
CA TYR A 182 0.14 -8.63 -21.46
C TYR A 182 -1.18 -8.19 -20.80
N ASN A 183 -2.20 -7.87 -21.60
CA ASN A 183 -3.51 -7.50 -21.08
C ASN A 183 -4.18 -8.68 -20.36
N ILE A 184 -4.17 -9.88 -20.95
CA ILE A 184 -4.73 -11.09 -20.32
C ILE A 184 -3.98 -11.41 -19.02
N TYR A 185 -2.65 -11.39 -19.07
CA TYR A 185 -1.78 -11.63 -17.92
C TYR A 185 -2.10 -10.67 -16.75
N ASN A 186 -2.20 -9.37 -17.02
CA ASN A 186 -2.55 -8.39 -15.99
C ASN A 186 -3.99 -8.54 -15.49
N THR A 187 -4.94 -8.86 -16.37
CA THR A 187 -6.33 -9.11 -16.00
C THR A 187 -6.45 -10.32 -15.08
N VAL A 188 -5.80 -11.43 -15.41
CA VAL A 188 -5.81 -12.65 -14.58
C VAL A 188 -5.19 -12.38 -13.22
N LEU A 189 -4.00 -11.75 -13.17
CA LEU A 189 -3.32 -11.50 -11.92
C LEU A 189 -4.02 -10.45 -11.05
N SER A 190 -4.27 -9.25 -11.60
CA SER A 190 -4.83 -8.13 -10.83
C SER A 190 -6.35 -8.16 -10.69
N GLY A 191 -7.06 -8.64 -11.71
CA GLY A 191 -8.53 -8.66 -11.75
C GLY A 191 -9.16 -9.86 -11.08
N PHE A 192 -8.52 -11.03 -11.13
CA PHE A 192 -9.08 -12.26 -10.58
C PHE A 192 -8.26 -12.83 -9.43
N LEU A 193 -6.98 -13.14 -9.65
CA LEU A 193 -6.17 -13.88 -8.69
C LEU A 193 -6.06 -13.15 -7.35
N ILE A 194 -5.63 -11.88 -7.35
CA ILE A 194 -5.48 -11.10 -6.12
C ILE A 194 -6.79 -10.99 -5.32
N PRO A 195 -7.92 -10.50 -5.88
CA PRO A 195 -9.15 -10.38 -5.11
C PRO A 195 -9.71 -11.73 -4.67
N ILE A 196 -9.63 -12.78 -5.50
CA ILE A 196 -10.07 -14.14 -5.10
C ILE A 196 -9.25 -14.63 -3.91
N LEU A 197 -7.92 -14.51 -3.94
CA LEU A 197 -7.08 -14.92 -2.81
C LEU A 197 -7.40 -14.10 -1.55
N MET A 198 -7.59 -12.78 -1.66
CA MET A 198 -7.99 -11.95 -0.52
C MET A 198 -9.34 -12.38 0.07
N ILE A 199 -10.34 -12.68 -0.79
CA ILE A 199 -11.67 -13.15 -0.36
C ILE A 199 -11.57 -14.51 0.31
N VAL A 200 -10.87 -15.47 -0.31
CA VAL A 200 -10.74 -16.85 0.20
C VAL A 200 -10.02 -16.85 1.54
N PHE A 201 -8.85 -16.24 1.64
CA PHE A 201 -8.09 -16.22 2.89
C PHE A 201 -8.74 -15.32 3.95
N GLY A 202 -9.41 -14.23 3.54
CA GLY A 202 -10.24 -13.43 4.41
C GLY A 202 -11.36 -14.27 5.04
N PHE A 203 -12.16 -14.97 4.22
CA PHE A 203 -13.23 -15.84 4.69
C PHE A 203 -12.71 -16.97 5.59
N LEU A 204 -11.63 -17.63 5.20
CA LEU A 204 -11.02 -18.69 6.01
C LEU A 204 -10.51 -18.17 7.37
N THR A 205 -9.95 -16.95 7.41
CA THR A 205 -9.56 -16.29 8.66
C THR A 205 -10.78 -16.08 9.56
N ILE A 206 -11.89 -15.58 9.00
CA ILE A 206 -13.15 -15.39 9.73
C ILE A 206 -13.68 -16.72 10.28
N ARG A 207 -13.68 -17.78 9.46
CA ARG A 207 -14.10 -19.12 9.87
C ARG A 207 -13.27 -19.63 11.04
N ASN A 208 -11.95 -19.54 10.96
CA ASN A 208 -11.04 -19.98 12.01
C ASN A 208 -11.25 -19.21 13.32
N ILE A 209 -11.45 -17.90 13.25
CA ILE A 209 -11.75 -17.06 14.43
C ILE A 209 -13.08 -17.48 15.07
N LYS A 210 -14.14 -17.67 14.29
CA LYS A 210 -15.46 -18.10 14.81
C LYS A 210 -15.36 -19.48 15.49
N LEU A 211 -14.66 -20.43 14.88
CA LEU A 211 -14.46 -21.77 15.45
C LEU A 211 -13.61 -21.73 16.72
N SER A 212 -12.53 -20.95 16.74
CA SER A 212 -11.70 -20.76 17.93
C SER A 212 -12.51 -20.17 19.10
N ARG A 213 -13.37 -19.20 18.81
CA ARG A 213 -14.28 -18.60 19.80
C ARG A 213 -15.28 -19.60 20.37
N GLN A 214 -15.86 -20.47 19.54
CA GLN A 214 -16.77 -21.51 20.01
C GLN A 214 -16.06 -22.47 20.98
N ARG A 215 -14.84 -22.90 20.67
CA ARG A 215 -14.06 -23.81 21.55
C ARG A 215 -13.66 -23.16 22.87
N VAL A 216 -13.17 -21.92 22.83
CA VAL A 216 -12.80 -21.20 24.06
C VAL A 216 -14.04 -20.89 24.91
N ASN A 217 -15.19 -20.59 24.31
CA ASN A 217 -16.43 -20.39 25.07
C ASN A 217 -16.88 -21.67 25.78
N VAL A 218 -16.74 -22.85 25.15
CA VAL A 218 -17.04 -24.15 25.79
C VAL A 218 -16.07 -24.41 26.95
N GLN A 219 -14.77 -24.22 26.74
CA GLN A 219 -13.76 -24.48 27.76
C GLN A 219 -13.81 -23.49 28.93
N VAL A 220 -14.13 -22.22 28.68
CA VAL A 220 -14.37 -21.23 29.73
C VAL A 220 -15.69 -21.49 30.45
N ASN A 221 -16.73 -22.00 29.79
CA ASN A 221 -17.95 -22.43 30.50
C ASN A 221 -17.66 -23.60 31.42
N MET A 222 -16.91 -24.61 30.95
CA MET A 222 -16.46 -25.73 31.79
C MET A 222 -15.62 -25.24 32.97
N ASN A 223 -14.61 -24.40 32.72
CA ASN A 223 -13.78 -23.87 33.80
C ASN A 223 -14.53 -22.90 34.73
N ARG A 224 -15.58 -22.22 34.29
CA ARG A 224 -16.44 -21.39 35.17
C ARG A 224 -17.33 -22.23 36.09
N ILE A 225 -17.72 -23.43 35.66
CA ILE A 225 -18.40 -24.39 36.53
C ILE A 225 -17.43 -24.85 37.63
N PHE A 226 -16.15 -25.05 37.30
CA PHE A 226 -15.13 -25.48 38.27
C PHE A 226 -14.46 -24.35 39.07
N THR A 227 -14.43 -23.10 38.58
CA THR A 227 -13.76 -21.98 39.24
C THR A 227 -14.58 -20.69 39.12
N ASN A 228 -14.98 -20.13 40.27
CA ASN A 228 -15.76 -18.89 40.41
C ASN A 228 -14.93 -17.61 40.09
N GLN A 229 -14.10 -17.63 39.06
CA GLN A 229 -13.29 -16.46 38.65
C GLN A 229 -13.91 -15.70 37.48
N ARG A 230 -14.34 -14.45 37.76
CA ARG A 230 -14.72 -13.45 36.76
C ARG A 230 -13.47 -12.87 36.08
N GLN A 231 -12.91 -13.56 35.07
CA GLN A 231 -11.86 -12.98 34.21
C GLN A 231 -12.40 -12.32 32.94
N GLY A 232 -11.75 -11.21 32.57
CA GLY A 232 -12.16 -10.22 31.56
C GLY A 232 -12.32 -10.76 30.14
N LYS A 233 -13.57 -11.03 29.75
CA LYS A 233 -13.98 -11.60 28.45
C LYS A 233 -14.09 -10.55 27.31
N ASN A 234 -13.86 -9.27 27.60
CA ASN A 234 -14.21 -8.17 26.67
C ASN A 234 -13.08 -7.77 25.69
N ASN A 235 -11.80 -7.89 26.06
CA ASN A 235 -10.70 -7.34 25.23
C ASN A 235 -10.35 -8.19 23.99
N THR A 236 -10.43 -9.52 24.08
CA THR A 236 -10.16 -10.42 22.94
C THR A 236 -11.29 -10.39 21.91
N LYS A 237 -12.55 -10.20 22.35
CA LYS A 237 -13.70 -10.05 21.44
C LYS A 237 -13.58 -8.83 20.51
N SER A 238 -13.08 -7.70 21.02
CA SER A 238 -12.89 -6.46 20.26
C SER A 238 -11.82 -6.60 19.19
N ARG A 239 -10.67 -7.23 19.51
CA ARG A 239 -9.52 -7.32 18.59
C ARG A 239 -9.81 -8.11 17.32
N ASP A 240 -10.47 -9.26 17.39
CA ASP A 240 -10.72 -10.02 16.15
C ASP A 240 -11.78 -9.36 15.26
N TYR A 241 -12.73 -8.64 15.86
CA TYR A 241 -13.74 -7.88 15.09
C TYR A 241 -13.10 -6.68 14.38
N GLU A 242 -12.16 -6.00 15.02
CA GLU A 242 -11.36 -4.93 14.39
C GLU A 242 -10.57 -5.45 13.18
N ILE A 243 -9.95 -6.62 13.29
CA ILE A 243 -9.22 -7.26 12.18
C ILE A 243 -10.17 -7.63 11.03
N LEU A 244 -11.36 -8.14 11.35
CA LEU A 244 -12.37 -8.50 10.36
C LEU A 244 -12.87 -7.26 9.60
N ILE A 245 -13.17 -6.17 10.30
CA ILE A 245 -13.55 -4.90 9.68
C ILE A 245 -12.44 -4.40 8.77
N MET A 246 -11.20 -4.43 9.24
CA MET A 246 -10.04 -3.97 8.46
C MET A 246 -9.95 -4.69 7.11
N ILE A 247 -10.05 -6.03 7.11
CA ILE A 247 -9.98 -6.84 5.88
C ILE A 247 -11.16 -6.55 4.95
N LEU A 248 -12.38 -6.43 5.47
CA LEU A 248 -13.56 -6.13 4.66
C LEU A 248 -13.48 -4.74 4.01
N VAL A 249 -13.09 -3.71 4.77
CA VAL A 249 -12.94 -2.36 4.24
C VAL A 249 -11.83 -2.32 3.19
N GLN A 250 -10.70 -2.97 3.46
CA GLN A 250 -9.60 -3.02 2.50
C GLN A 250 -9.99 -3.74 1.19
N LEU A 251 -10.75 -4.83 1.27
CA LEU A 251 -11.28 -5.52 0.11
C LEU A 251 -12.28 -4.66 -0.66
N SER A 252 -13.22 -4.00 0.02
CA SER A 252 -14.19 -3.11 -0.63
C SER A 252 -13.50 -1.96 -1.35
N VAL A 253 -12.52 -1.31 -0.71
CA VAL A 253 -11.73 -0.25 -1.36
C VAL A 253 -10.97 -0.81 -2.56
N TYR A 254 -10.34 -1.99 -2.45
CA TYR A 254 -9.66 -2.63 -3.57
C TYR A 254 -10.60 -2.89 -4.75
N LEU A 255 -11.80 -3.43 -4.53
CA LEU A 255 -12.75 -3.70 -5.60
C LEU A 255 -13.20 -2.41 -6.31
N ILE A 256 -13.46 -1.34 -5.55
CA ILE A 256 -13.89 -0.06 -6.14
C ILE A 256 -12.75 0.62 -6.92
N THR A 257 -11.52 0.58 -6.39
CA THR A 257 -10.40 1.37 -6.91
C THR A 257 -9.53 0.62 -7.93
N CYS A 258 -9.38 -0.70 -7.81
CA CYS A 258 -8.47 -1.49 -8.62
C CYS A 258 -9.14 -2.37 -9.68
N LEU A 259 -10.43 -2.72 -9.53
CA LEU A 259 -11.16 -3.56 -10.50
C LEU A 259 -11.47 -2.87 -11.85
N PRO A 260 -11.69 -1.54 -11.92
CA PRO A 260 -11.93 -0.87 -13.20
C PRO A 260 -10.78 -1.01 -14.21
N PHE A 261 -9.53 -1.11 -13.74
CA PHE A 261 -8.35 -1.25 -14.61
C PHE A 261 -8.30 -2.57 -15.40
N PRO A 262 -8.39 -3.76 -14.79
CA PRO A 262 -8.46 -5.02 -15.54
C PRO A 262 -9.71 -5.10 -16.42
N MET A 263 -10.84 -4.50 -16.03
CA MET A 263 -12.01 -4.39 -16.92
C MET A 263 -11.68 -3.60 -18.19
N TYR A 264 -10.96 -2.48 -18.07
CA TYR A 264 -10.45 -1.74 -19.22
C TYR A 264 -9.51 -2.59 -20.10
N LEU A 265 -8.62 -3.38 -19.50
CA LEU A 265 -7.71 -4.25 -20.26
C LEU A 265 -8.46 -5.32 -21.06
N VAL A 266 -9.53 -5.89 -20.51
CA VAL A 266 -10.42 -6.82 -21.24
C VAL A 266 -11.08 -6.10 -22.42
N TYR A 267 -11.69 -4.95 -22.18
CA TYR A 267 -12.29 -4.13 -23.23
C TYR A 267 -11.29 -3.76 -24.33
N SER A 268 -10.08 -3.32 -23.96
CA SER A 268 -9.00 -2.97 -24.88
C SER A 268 -8.56 -4.17 -25.74
N THR A 269 -8.57 -5.37 -25.15
CA THR A 269 -8.22 -6.61 -25.85
C THR A 269 -9.30 -7.01 -26.86
N ILE A 270 -10.57 -6.94 -26.48
CA ILE A 270 -11.71 -7.28 -27.36
C ILE A 270 -11.77 -6.32 -28.55
N THR A 271 -11.54 -5.03 -28.31
CA THR A 271 -11.69 -3.97 -29.31
C THR A 271 -10.41 -3.70 -30.11
N ILE A 272 -9.36 -4.52 -29.97
CA ILE A 272 -8.05 -4.28 -30.59
C ILE A 272 -8.06 -4.33 -32.12
N GLN A 273 -9.02 -5.07 -32.71
CA GLN A 273 -9.19 -5.20 -34.16
C GLN A 273 -10.16 -4.18 -34.74
N TRP A 274 -10.86 -3.42 -33.90
CA TRP A 274 -11.88 -2.49 -34.35
C TRP A 274 -11.24 -1.19 -34.81
N THR A 275 -11.69 -0.66 -35.95
CA THR A 275 -11.30 0.67 -36.42
C THR A 275 -11.99 1.73 -35.57
N LYS A 276 -11.24 2.39 -34.68
CA LYS A 276 -11.78 3.39 -33.74
C LYS A 276 -11.71 4.79 -34.34
N SER A 277 -12.77 5.57 -34.15
CA SER A 277 -12.76 7.00 -34.49
C SER A 277 -11.83 7.80 -33.56
N SER A 278 -11.48 9.03 -33.94
CA SER A 278 -10.68 9.95 -33.12
C SER A 278 -11.30 10.19 -31.73
N VAL A 279 -12.63 10.34 -31.68
CA VAL A 279 -13.41 10.51 -30.44
C VAL A 279 -13.34 9.26 -29.58
N GLN A 280 -13.55 8.08 -30.14
CA GLN A 280 -13.44 6.81 -29.40
C GLN A 280 -12.05 6.62 -28.80
N LEU A 281 -11.00 6.97 -29.56
CA LEU A 281 -9.64 6.90 -29.06
C LEU A 281 -9.37 7.90 -27.92
N ALA A 282 -10.01 9.07 -27.94
CA ALA A 282 -9.94 10.03 -26.84
C ALA A 282 -10.64 9.51 -25.58
N ILE A 283 -11.82 8.89 -25.74
CA ILE A 283 -12.57 8.25 -24.64
C ILE A 283 -11.76 7.11 -24.02
N ASP A 284 -11.17 6.23 -24.83
CA ASP A 284 -10.35 5.12 -24.37
C ASP A 284 -9.15 5.61 -23.54
N ARG A 285 -8.47 6.68 -24.00
CA ARG A 285 -7.36 7.29 -23.27
C ARG A 285 -7.83 7.89 -21.94
N PHE A 286 -8.95 8.62 -21.95
CA PHE A 286 -9.52 9.18 -20.73
C PHE A 286 -9.84 8.08 -19.72
N TYR A 287 -10.53 7.02 -20.15
CA TYR A 287 -10.89 5.90 -19.28
C TYR A 287 -9.65 5.15 -18.76
N SER A 288 -8.62 4.96 -19.60
CA SER A 288 -7.33 4.43 -19.17
C SER A 288 -6.68 5.31 -18.08
N SER A 289 -6.66 6.64 -18.27
CA SER A 289 -6.11 7.57 -17.28
C SER A 289 -6.90 7.54 -15.97
N LEU A 290 -8.22 7.45 -16.04
CA LEU A 290 -9.11 7.37 -14.89
C LEU A 290 -8.88 6.09 -14.08
N THR A 291 -8.87 4.94 -14.75
CA THR A 291 -8.66 3.64 -14.08
C THR A 291 -7.27 3.51 -13.44
N VAL A 292 -6.24 4.10 -14.06
CA VAL A 292 -4.90 4.23 -13.48
C VAL A 292 -4.90 5.15 -12.26
N ALA A 293 -5.57 6.30 -12.32
CA ALA A 293 -5.68 7.22 -11.19
C ALA A 293 -6.41 6.55 -10.00
N LEU A 294 -7.50 5.82 -10.26
CA LEU A 294 -8.20 5.02 -9.24
C LEU A 294 -7.29 3.98 -8.60
N THR A 295 -6.51 3.25 -9.40
CA THR A 295 -5.53 2.28 -8.88
C THR A 295 -4.48 2.96 -8.00
N ASN A 296 -4.02 4.16 -8.38
CA ASN A 296 -3.05 4.92 -7.59
C ASN A 296 -3.60 5.40 -6.23
N ILE A 297 -4.90 5.70 -6.15
CA ILE A 297 -5.57 6.01 -4.87
C ILE A 297 -5.47 4.84 -3.90
N ASN A 298 -5.48 3.59 -4.37
CA ASN A 298 -5.36 2.41 -3.51
C ASN A 298 -4.04 2.40 -2.72
N PHE A 299 -2.93 2.72 -3.40
CA PHE A 299 -1.61 2.77 -2.77
C PHE A 299 -1.50 3.90 -1.74
N SER A 300 -2.19 5.03 -1.97
CA SER A 300 -2.19 6.17 -1.05
C SER A 300 -3.15 6.00 0.13
N THR A 301 -4.22 5.21 0.01
CA THR A 301 -5.28 5.09 1.04
C THR A 301 -5.00 4.06 2.13
N THR A 302 -4.02 3.17 1.92
CA THR A 302 -3.76 2.01 2.80
C THR A 302 -3.57 2.38 4.28
N PHE A 303 -2.79 3.43 4.60
CA PHE A 303 -2.62 3.92 5.98
C PHE A 303 -3.93 4.43 6.59
N TYR A 304 -4.67 5.23 5.83
CA TYR A 304 -5.90 5.85 6.30
C TYR A 304 -6.96 4.80 6.62
N ILE A 305 -7.03 3.73 5.82
CA ILE A 305 -7.87 2.57 6.11
C ILE A 305 -7.48 1.96 7.46
N TYR A 306 -6.20 1.65 7.68
CA TYR A 306 -5.74 1.05 8.94
C TYR A 306 -6.02 1.93 10.17
N VAL A 307 -5.85 3.25 10.05
CA VAL A 307 -6.20 4.21 11.10
C VAL A 307 -7.70 4.23 11.38
N LEU A 308 -8.54 4.23 10.35
CA LEU A 308 -10.00 4.28 10.50
C LEU A 308 -10.56 2.97 11.08
N THR A 309 -10.03 1.82 10.64
CA THR A 309 -10.58 0.51 11.02
C THR A 309 -10.08 0.00 12.37
N THR A 310 -8.81 0.27 12.72
CA THR A 310 -8.15 -0.44 13.83
C THR A 310 -7.85 0.47 15.02
N ARG A 311 -8.45 0.18 16.19
CA ARG A 311 -8.24 0.99 17.41
C ARG A 311 -6.82 0.90 17.92
N VAL A 312 -6.17 -0.26 17.75
CA VAL A 312 -4.77 -0.47 18.09
C VAL A 312 -3.87 0.52 17.36
N PHE A 313 -4.07 0.66 16.04
CA PHE A 313 -3.27 1.55 15.21
C PHE A 313 -3.46 3.03 15.60
N ARG A 314 -4.68 3.44 15.96
CA ARG A 314 -4.95 4.79 16.50
C ARG A 314 -4.27 5.05 17.83
N LYS A 315 -4.28 4.07 18.75
CA LYS A 315 -3.63 4.20 20.06
C LYS A 315 -2.12 4.33 19.91
N ASP A 316 -1.52 3.54 19.02
CA ASP A 316 -0.07 3.58 18.80
C ASP A 316 0.35 4.85 18.05
N LEU A 317 -0.44 5.32 17.08
CA LEU A 317 -0.21 6.62 16.45
C LEU A 317 -0.25 7.75 17.48
N LYS A 318 -1.26 7.77 18.37
CA LYS A 318 -1.34 8.74 19.47
C LYS A 318 -0.13 8.63 20.38
N ARG A 319 0.30 7.42 20.76
CA ARG A 319 1.49 7.20 21.58
C ARG A 319 2.74 7.77 20.91
N ILE A 320 3.01 7.47 19.65
CA ILE A 320 4.18 8.01 18.93
C ILE A 320 4.13 9.53 18.87
N LEU A 321 2.98 10.11 18.52
CA LEU A 321 2.84 11.56 18.39
C LEU A 321 3.01 12.27 19.73
N VAL A 322 2.47 11.69 20.81
CA VAL A 322 2.53 12.24 22.18
C VAL A 322 3.91 12.01 22.79
N GLU A 323 4.46 10.80 22.76
CA GLU A 323 5.79 10.48 23.31
C GLU A 323 6.91 11.19 22.55
N LYS A 324 6.83 11.33 21.20
CA LYS A 324 7.82 12.14 20.47
C LYS A 324 7.64 13.64 20.68
N ARG A 325 6.42 14.15 20.87
CA ARG A 325 6.21 15.56 21.32
C ARG A 325 6.78 15.79 22.70
N LEU A 326 6.56 14.87 23.64
CA LEU A 326 7.12 14.91 24.98
C LEU A 326 8.64 14.80 24.96
N PHE A 327 9.22 13.90 24.16
CA PHE A 327 10.67 13.80 24.00
C PHE A 327 11.26 15.09 23.40
N LYS A 328 10.61 15.68 22.40
CA LYS A 328 11.05 16.96 21.80
C LYS A 328 10.87 18.17 22.73
N MET A 329 9.86 18.16 23.62
CA MET A 329 9.70 19.18 24.66
C MET A 329 10.67 18.99 25.84
N CYS A 330 10.97 17.75 26.23
CA CYS A 330 11.85 17.46 27.37
C CYS A 330 13.33 17.57 27.02
N PHE A 331 13.72 17.41 25.75
CA PHE A 331 15.12 17.45 25.29
C PHE A 331 15.42 18.57 24.27
N GLY A 332 14.46 19.45 23.99
CA GLY A 332 14.59 20.53 22.99
C GLY A 332 15.32 21.80 23.45
N THR A 333 15.74 21.90 24.71
CA THR A 333 16.44 23.08 25.24
C THR A 333 17.45 22.66 26.30
N GLN A 334 18.69 22.37 25.89
CA GLN A 334 19.92 22.61 26.66
C GLN A 334 21.16 22.31 25.79
N LEU A 335 21.44 23.21 24.85
CA LEU A 335 22.82 23.46 24.41
C LEU A 335 23.38 24.53 25.35
N VAL A 336 24.01 24.10 26.44
CA VAL A 336 24.88 24.98 27.24
C VAL A 336 26.30 24.71 26.74
N PRO A 337 27.06 25.73 26.28
CA PRO A 337 28.41 25.54 25.79
C PRO A 337 29.34 25.08 26.92
N PRO A 338 30.42 24.34 26.62
CA PRO A 338 31.35 23.87 27.63
C PRO A 338 32.08 25.06 28.26
N ILE A 339 32.01 25.16 29.59
CA ILE A 339 32.83 26.06 30.38
C ILE A 339 34.26 25.53 30.30
N MET A 340 35.14 26.19 29.55
CA MET A 340 36.59 25.99 29.71
C MET A 340 37.04 26.64 31.01
N ARG A 341 37.69 25.87 31.89
CA ARG A 341 38.51 26.41 32.98
C ARG A 341 39.89 25.75 32.91
N THR A 342 40.91 26.59 32.76
CA THR A 342 42.34 26.27 32.69
C THR A 342 42.97 26.10 34.07
N ASN A 343 44.08 25.33 34.10
CA ASN A 343 45.11 25.16 35.15
C ASN A 343 44.62 24.51 36.47
N ASN A 344 45.12 23.38 36.96
CA ASN A 344 46.52 22.95 37.16
C ASN A 344 46.56 21.42 37.40
N GLY A 345 47.74 20.82 37.20
CA GLY A 345 47.93 19.39 36.93
C GLY A 345 47.40 18.39 37.96
N THR A 346 46.74 17.34 37.45
CA THR A 346 46.89 15.93 37.86
C THR A 346 46.11 15.08 36.86
N ILE A 347 46.72 13.98 36.40
CA ILE A 347 46.12 13.01 35.49
C ILE A 347 45.01 12.28 36.24
N GLY A 348 43.76 12.59 35.91
CA GLY A 348 42.56 11.93 36.44
C GLY A 348 41.72 11.37 35.30
N THR A 349 41.41 10.08 35.40
CA THR A 349 40.57 9.32 34.48
C THR A 349 39.22 10.03 34.25
N VAL A 350 38.88 10.29 32.99
CA VAL A 350 37.59 10.87 32.61
C VAL A 350 36.50 9.82 32.84
N ALA A 351 35.84 9.86 34.00
CA ALA A 351 34.58 9.18 34.20
C ALA A 351 33.49 9.99 33.47
N VAL A 352 32.97 9.44 32.37
CA VAL A 352 31.72 9.91 31.77
C VAL A 352 30.60 9.60 32.76
N VAL A 353 30.25 10.58 33.58
CA VAL A 353 29.05 10.52 34.42
C VAL A 353 27.84 10.61 33.49
N MET A 354 27.30 9.46 33.08
CA MET A 354 25.93 9.41 32.58
C MET A 354 25.00 9.79 33.72
N ARG A 355 24.52 11.05 33.73
CA ARG A 355 23.40 11.46 34.57
C ARG A 355 22.21 10.55 34.25
N GLN A 356 21.77 9.79 35.24
CA GLN A 356 20.52 9.04 35.11
C GLN A 356 19.37 9.99 34.75
N PRO A 357 18.46 9.59 33.85
CA PRO A 357 17.28 10.38 33.55
C PRO A 357 16.43 10.53 34.81
N LYS A 358 16.08 11.77 35.18
CA LYS A 358 15.15 12.04 36.27
C LYS A 358 13.84 11.27 36.02
N PRO A 359 13.29 10.56 37.01
CA PRO A 359 12.01 9.88 36.85
C PRO A 359 10.92 10.93 36.60
N CYS A 360 10.23 10.77 35.47
CA CYS A 360 9.06 11.57 35.13
C CYS A 360 7.91 11.11 36.04
N ASN A 361 7.57 11.95 37.03
CA ASN A 361 6.50 11.67 37.98
C ASN A 361 5.15 11.85 37.27
N ILE A 362 4.62 10.78 36.69
CA ILE A 362 3.26 10.75 36.13
C ILE A 362 2.32 10.40 37.28
N GLN A 363 1.78 11.41 37.94
CA GLN A 363 0.61 11.25 38.78
C GLN A 363 -0.59 10.93 37.89
N SER A 364 -1.06 9.68 37.97
CA SER A 364 -2.29 9.23 37.34
C SER A 364 -3.49 10.01 37.89
N ARG A 365 -4.05 10.94 37.11
CA ARG A 365 -5.45 11.34 37.33
C ARG A 365 -6.34 10.19 36.84
N LYS A 366 -6.83 9.42 37.80
CA LYS A 366 -8.11 8.71 37.68
C LYS A 366 -9.19 9.76 37.39
N TYR A 367 -9.93 9.60 36.30
CA TYR A 367 -11.39 9.55 36.22
C TYR A 367 -11.78 9.11 34.81
#